data_AF-A0A929AX62-F1
#
_entry.id   AF-A0A929AX62-F1
#
_cell.length_a   1.000
_cell.length_b   1.000
_cell.length_c   1.000
_cell.angle_alpha   90.00
_cell.angle_beta   90.00
_cell.angle_gamma   90.00
#
_symmetry.space_group_name_H-M   'P 1'
#
loop_
_entity.id
_entity.type
_entity.pdbx_description
1 polymer ?
#
loop_
_entity_poly.entity_id
_entity_poly.type
_entity_poly.pdbx_seq_one_letter_code
_entity_poly.pdbx_strand_id
1 'polypeptide(L)'
;MPAADILILSNGPGEVTTWVRPVVKALRQHLGDDSSIVRIAVILSPCPNATGTEVQIAQSYPEVDRVQGAEHFFPFLLWGKTAENWDWRDKGVVVFLGGDQFFPVVIGKRLGYRTVVYAEWDARWHGWIDRFGVMKPEIIAKAPKKYRHKLAVVG
;
A
#
# COMPACT_ATOMS: atom_id res chain seq x y z
N MET A 1 -2.77 22.25 -1.12
CA MET A 1 -1.94 21.26 -0.38
C MET A 1 -0.74 20.94 -1.25
N PRO A 2 0.46 20.68 -0.71
CA PRO A 2 1.55 20.17 -1.54
C PRO A 2 1.11 18.82 -2.14
N ALA A 3 1.45 18.60 -3.40
CA ALA A 3 1.07 17.40 -4.12
C ALA A 3 1.62 16.15 -3.42
N ALA A 4 0.86 15.06 -3.38
CA ALA A 4 1.27 13.83 -2.70
C ALA A 4 0.98 12.56 -3.52
N ASP A 5 1.75 11.50 -3.26
CA ASP A 5 1.48 10.16 -3.78
C ASP A 5 0.91 9.23 -2.70
N ILE A 6 -0.01 8.37 -3.10
CA ILE A 6 -0.47 7.23 -2.32
C ILE A 6 -0.07 5.98 -3.08
N LEU A 7 0.88 5.23 -2.54
CA LEU A 7 1.37 3.98 -3.12
C LEU A 7 0.73 2.82 -2.38
N ILE A 8 -0.15 2.09 -3.05
CA ILE A 8 -0.81 0.91 -2.52
C ILE A 8 -0.02 -0.34 -2.90
N LEU A 9 0.34 -1.15 -1.90
CA LEU A 9 0.93 -2.48 -2.08
C LEU A 9 -0.12 -3.55 -1.91
N SER A 10 -0.24 -4.43 -2.90
CA SER A 10 -1.12 -5.60 -2.87
C SER A 10 -0.47 -6.73 -3.67
N ASN A 11 -0.98 -7.95 -3.58
CA ASN A 11 -0.40 -9.09 -4.30
C ASN A 11 -1.43 -9.84 -5.16
N GLY A 12 -2.58 -10.17 -4.60
CA GLY A 12 -3.43 -11.25 -5.10
C GLY A 12 -4.78 -10.74 -5.58
N PRO A 13 -5.50 -11.56 -6.35
CA PRO A 13 -6.74 -11.15 -6.99
C PRO A 13 -7.84 -10.83 -5.95
N GLY A 14 -7.87 -11.59 -4.84
CA GLY A 14 -8.77 -11.33 -3.73
C GLY A 14 -8.49 -9.99 -3.05
N GLU A 15 -7.22 -9.63 -2.87
CA GLU A 15 -6.82 -8.36 -2.23
C GLU A 15 -7.14 -7.15 -3.12
N VAL A 16 -6.86 -7.26 -4.42
CA VAL A 16 -7.14 -6.19 -5.40
C VAL A 16 -8.65 -5.90 -5.50
N THR A 17 -9.47 -6.95 -5.43
CA THR A 17 -10.94 -6.80 -5.51
C THR A 17 -11.58 -6.42 -4.18
N THR A 18 -11.09 -6.97 -3.06
CA THR A 18 -11.71 -6.81 -1.73
C THR A 18 -11.17 -5.61 -0.97
N TRP A 19 -9.88 -5.27 -1.12
CA TRP A 19 -9.23 -4.22 -0.33
C TRP A 19 -8.85 -3.01 -1.17
N VAL A 20 -8.14 -3.20 -2.30
CA VAL A 20 -7.72 -2.06 -3.13
C VAL A 20 -8.94 -1.27 -3.62
N ARG A 21 -9.96 -1.94 -4.17
CA ARG A 21 -11.16 -1.30 -4.72
C ARG A 21 -11.89 -0.35 -3.74
N PRO A 22 -12.30 -0.77 -2.54
CA PRO A 22 -12.95 0.16 -1.61
C PRO A 22 -12.00 1.24 -1.09
N VAL A 23 -10.70 0.95 -0.92
CA VAL A 23 -9.72 1.93 -0.47
C VAL A 23 -9.54 3.05 -1.48
N VAL A 24 -9.34 2.75 -2.76
CA VAL A 24 -9.15 3.79 -3.79
C VAL A 24 -10.40 4.66 -3.96
N LYS A 25 -11.59 4.05 -3.86
CA LYS A 25 -12.86 4.78 -3.84
C LYS A 25 -12.96 5.75 -2.66
N ALA A 26 -12.69 5.25 -1.45
CA ALA A 26 -12.72 6.08 -0.26
C ALA A 26 -11.68 7.21 -0.34
N LEU A 27 -10.47 6.93 -0.84
CA LEU A 27 -9.43 7.96 -1.02
C LEU A 27 -9.90 9.07 -1.95
N ARG A 28 -10.51 8.75 -3.10
CA ARG A 28 -11.05 9.75 -4.02
C ARG A 28 -12.21 10.53 -3.43
N GLN A 29 -13.09 9.89 -2.66
CA GLN A 29 -14.17 10.59 -1.94
C GLN A 29 -13.65 11.62 -0.93
N HIS A 30 -12.52 11.35 -0.28
CA HIS A 30 -11.96 12.24 0.75
C HIS A 30 -10.95 13.25 0.22
N LEU A 31 -10.23 12.93 -0.86
CA LEU A 31 -9.09 13.70 -1.37
C LEU A 31 -9.35 14.32 -2.75
N GLY A 32 -10.43 13.93 -3.42
CA GLY A 32 -10.78 14.36 -4.76
C GLY A 32 -10.08 13.59 -5.88
N ASP A 33 -10.51 13.86 -7.11
CA ASP A 33 -10.06 13.19 -8.34
C ASP A 33 -8.91 13.91 -9.06
N ASP A 34 -8.45 15.05 -8.53
CA ASP A 34 -7.34 15.81 -9.14
C ASP A 34 -5.99 15.10 -8.89
N SER A 35 -5.54 14.39 -9.92
CA SER A 35 -4.26 13.68 -9.92
C SER A 35 -3.05 14.61 -9.79
N SER A 36 -3.19 15.92 -10.08
CA SER A 36 -2.14 16.93 -9.83
C SER A 36 -1.93 17.22 -8.34
N ILE A 37 -2.94 16.93 -7.51
CA ILE A 37 -2.90 17.11 -6.05
C ILE A 37 -2.61 15.77 -5.36
N VAL A 38 -3.32 14.70 -5.72
CA VAL A 38 -3.14 13.36 -5.13
C VAL A 38 -3.13 12.31 -6.22
N ARG A 39 -2.01 11.58 -6.32
CA ARG A 39 -1.84 10.49 -7.28
C ARG A 39 -1.87 9.15 -6.55
N ILE A 40 -2.69 8.22 -7.01
CA ILE A 40 -2.84 6.87 -6.45
C ILE A 40 -2.15 5.88 -7.40
N ALA A 41 -1.11 5.23 -6.89
CA ALA A 41 -0.38 4.19 -7.61
C ALA A 41 -0.59 2.83 -6.93
N VAL A 42 -0.80 1.78 -7.72
CA VAL A 42 -0.87 0.40 -7.22
C VAL A 42 0.38 -0.34 -7.70
N ILE A 43 1.14 -0.92 -6.76
CA ILE A 43 2.27 -1.79 -7.07
C ILE A 43 1.93 -3.18 -6.58
N LEU A 44 1.90 -4.12 -7.52
CA LEU A 44 1.67 -5.52 -7.22
C LEU A 44 2.97 -6.18 -6.80
N SER A 45 2.92 -6.96 -5.73
CA SER A 45 4.03 -7.80 -5.27
C SER A 45 3.79 -9.26 -5.67
N PRO A 46 4.86 -10.08 -5.82
CA PRO A 46 4.73 -11.46 -6.25
C PRO A 46 3.81 -12.28 -5.34
N CYS A 47 2.87 -13.00 -5.94
CA CYS A 47 1.95 -13.89 -5.24
C CYS A 47 1.95 -15.28 -5.91
N PRO A 48 2.13 -16.38 -5.16
CA PRO A 48 2.06 -17.73 -5.73
C PRO A 48 0.67 -18.09 -6.26
N ASN A 49 -0.37 -17.38 -5.79
CA ASN A 49 -1.77 -17.59 -6.15
C ASN A 49 -2.29 -16.53 -7.14
N ALA A 50 -1.39 -15.81 -7.84
CA ALA A 50 -1.79 -14.83 -8.83
C ALA A 50 -2.51 -15.49 -10.02
N THR A 51 -3.54 -14.83 -10.52
CA THR A 51 -4.30 -15.25 -11.71
C THR A 51 -3.73 -14.64 -13.00
N GLY A 52 -2.84 -13.65 -12.89
CA GLY A 52 -2.24 -12.95 -14.03
C GLY A 52 -3.13 -11.84 -14.62
N THR A 53 -4.23 -11.52 -13.94
CA THR A 53 -5.23 -10.51 -14.36
C THR A 53 -5.27 -9.30 -13.43
N GLU A 54 -4.46 -9.30 -12.37
CA GLU A 54 -4.48 -8.30 -11.29
C GLU A 54 -4.12 -6.91 -11.80
N VAL A 55 -3.17 -6.81 -12.75
CA VAL A 55 -2.77 -5.55 -13.38
C VAL A 55 -3.97 -4.94 -14.09
N GLN A 56 -4.66 -5.73 -14.93
CA GLN A 56 -5.82 -5.29 -15.70
C GLN A 56 -6.98 -4.89 -14.79
N ILE A 57 -7.22 -5.64 -13.70
CA ILE A 57 -8.24 -5.30 -12.72
C ILE A 57 -7.91 -3.97 -12.04
N ALA A 58 -6.69 -3.79 -11.55
CA ALA A 58 -6.29 -2.55 -10.90
C ALA A 58 -6.33 -1.34 -11.86
N GLN A 59 -5.96 -1.53 -13.13
CA GLN A 59 -6.05 -0.51 -14.18
C GLN A 59 -7.50 -0.19 -14.57
N SER A 60 -8.44 -1.11 -14.37
CA SER A 60 -9.87 -0.87 -14.64
C SER A 60 -10.53 0.08 -13.63
N TYR A 61 -9.86 0.37 -12.51
CA TYR A 61 -10.37 1.27 -11.49
C TYR A 61 -10.07 2.73 -11.89
N PRO A 62 -11.09 3.55 -12.19
CA PRO A 62 -10.87 4.95 -12.62
C PRO A 62 -10.18 5.79 -11.55
N GLU A 63 -10.20 5.34 -10.29
CA GLU A 63 -9.57 6.02 -9.17
C GLU A 63 -8.03 5.88 -9.16
N VAL A 64 -7.49 4.87 -9.86
CA VAL A 64 -6.07 4.53 -9.89
C VAL A 64 -5.39 5.20 -11.07
N ASP A 65 -4.33 5.97 -10.81
CA ASP A 65 -3.61 6.69 -11.87
C ASP A 65 -2.56 5.81 -12.56
N ARG A 66 -1.91 4.91 -11.81
CA ARG A 66 -0.78 4.12 -12.30
C ARG A 66 -0.75 2.74 -11.65
N VAL A 67 -0.36 1.72 -12.42
CA VAL A 67 -0.24 0.33 -11.94
C VAL A 67 1.08 -0.27 -12.40
N GLN A 68 1.78 -0.95 -11.51
CA GLN A 68 2.94 -1.78 -11.84
C GLN A 68 2.68 -3.24 -11.47
N GLY A 69 2.95 -4.13 -12.41
CA GLY A 69 2.88 -5.57 -12.22
C GLY A 69 4.00 -6.15 -11.34
N ALA A 70 3.77 -7.37 -10.86
CA ALA A 70 4.67 -8.05 -9.94
C ALA A 70 6.01 -8.44 -10.58
N GLU A 71 6.07 -8.59 -11.91
CA GLU A 71 7.26 -8.88 -12.70
C GLU A 71 8.36 -7.83 -12.54
N HIS A 72 7.98 -6.59 -12.21
CA HIS A 72 8.90 -5.47 -11.99
C HIS A 72 9.06 -5.10 -10.51
N PHE A 73 8.50 -5.90 -9.60
CA PHE A 73 8.49 -5.61 -8.18
C PHE A 73 9.87 -5.60 -7.54
N PHE A 74 10.67 -6.65 -7.73
CA PHE A 74 12.00 -6.74 -7.08
C PHE A 74 12.99 -5.69 -7.59
N PRO A 75 13.08 -5.39 -8.91
CA PRO A 75 13.85 -4.24 -9.38
C PRO A 75 13.45 -2.94 -8.68
N PHE A 76 12.15 -2.67 -8.54
CA PHE A 76 11.66 -1.51 -7.79
C PHE A 76 12.01 -1.58 -6.29
N LEU A 77 11.86 -2.74 -5.66
CA LEU A 77 12.20 -2.97 -4.25
C LEU A 77 13.71 -2.84 -3.98
N LEU A 78 14.58 -3.01 -4.97
CA LEU A 78 16.04 -2.87 -4.80
C LEU A 78 16.53 -1.47 -5.18
N TRP A 79 16.02 -0.91 -6.27
CA TRP A 79 16.54 0.31 -6.89
C TRP A 79 15.63 1.53 -6.76
N GLY A 80 14.38 1.35 -6.33
CA GLY A 80 13.37 2.41 -6.29
C GLY A 80 12.84 2.84 -7.65
N LYS A 81 13.26 2.16 -8.72
CA LYS A 81 12.86 2.47 -10.10
C LYS A 81 11.76 1.54 -10.54
N THR A 82 10.65 2.11 -10.98
CA THR A 82 9.58 1.36 -11.64
C THR A 82 9.98 1.04 -13.08
N ALA A 83 9.26 0.12 -13.73
CA ALA A 83 9.50 -0.25 -15.12
C ALA A 83 9.49 0.97 -16.06
N GLU A 84 8.59 1.91 -15.79
CA GLU A 84 8.40 3.15 -16.56
C GLU A 84 9.16 4.34 -15.96
N ASN A 85 10.04 4.13 -14.98
CA ASN A 85 10.80 5.20 -14.29
C ASN A 85 9.92 6.36 -13.79
N TRP A 86 8.86 6.02 -13.07
CA TRP A 86 7.92 6.97 -12.50
C TRP A 86 8.61 8.04 -11.66
N ASP A 87 8.17 9.27 -11.85
CA ASP A 87 8.37 10.37 -10.92
C ASP A 87 7.54 10.13 -9.66
N TRP A 88 8.20 10.19 -8.51
CA TRP A 88 7.58 10.22 -7.19
C TRP A 88 7.65 11.64 -6.64
N ARG A 89 6.60 12.06 -5.95
CA ARG A 89 6.50 13.36 -5.28
C ARG A 89 7.34 13.37 -4.01
N ASP A 90 7.63 14.56 -3.49
CA ASP A 90 8.40 14.67 -2.24
C ASP A 90 7.62 14.18 -1.01
N LYS A 91 6.30 14.05 -1.12
CA LYS A 91 5.41 13.62 -0.04
C LYS A 91 4.55 12.47 -0.51
N GLY A 92 4.40 11.47 0.37
CA GLY A 92 3.49 10.38 0.11
C GLY A 92 3.33 9.42 1.26
N VAL A 93 2.45 8.46 1.03
CA VAL A 93 2.12 7.38 1.97
C VAL A 93 2.16 6.06 1.22
N VAL A 94 2.81 5.07 1.81
CA VAL A 94 2.73 3.67 1.40
C VAL A 94 1.62 3.00 2.20
N VAL A 95 0.59 2.53 1.52
CA VAL A 95 -0.53 1.79 2.10
C VAL A 95 -0.36 0.32 1.73
N PHE A 96 -0.04 -0.51 2.71
CA PHE A 96 0.08 -1.95 2.51
C PHE A 96 -1.26 -2.61 2.77
N LEU A 97 -1.80 -3.26 1.74
CA LEU A 97 -3.00 -4.06 1.80
C LEU A 97 -2.70 -5.55 1.68
N GLY A 98 -1.54 -5.95 1.14
CA GLY A 98 -1.11 -7.33 1.23
C GLY A 98 0.21 -7.64 0.52
N GLY A 99 0.67 -8.89 0.68
CA GLY A 99 2.06 -9.31 0.42
C GLY A 99 2.87 -9.53 1.69
N ASP A 100 4.16 -9.21 1.64
CA ASP A 100 5.07 -9.28 2.80
C ASP A 100 5.16 -7.90 3.50
N GLN A 101 4.93 -7.85 4.82
CA GLN A 101 5.00 -6.62 5.61
C GLN A 101 6.40 -5.99 5.66
N PHE A 102 7.45 -6.67 5.20
CA PHE A 102 8.76 -6.09 5.03
C PHE A 102 8.82 -5.10 3.84
N PHE A 103 8.01 -5.31 2.81
CA PHE A 103 7.97 -4.44 1.62
C PHE A 103 7.65 -2.97 1.92
N PRO A 104 6.59 -2.63 2.68
CA PRO A 104 6.30 -1.23 3.01
C PRO A 104 7.41 -0.58 3.83
N VAL A 105 8.18 -1.33 4.64
CA VAL A 105 9.33 -0.80 5.39
C VAL A 105 10.41 -0.31 4.42
N VAL A 106 10.79 -1.17 3.45
CA VAL A 106 11.85 -0.84 2.48
C VAL A 106 11.41 0.30 1.57
N ILE A 107 10.19 0.21 1.04
CA ILE A 107 9.67 1.19 0.07
C ILE A 107 9.43 2.54 0.74
N GLY A 108 8.80 2.55 1.93
CA GLY A 108 8.59 3.78 2.70
C GLY A 108 9.91 4.49 3.01
N LYS A 109 10.93 3.74 3.46
CA LYS A 109 12.26 4.31 3.70
C LYS A 109 12.92 4.85 2.44
N ARG A 110 12.81 4.15 1.31
CA ARG A 110 13.44 4.58 0.05
C ARG A 110 12.80 5.83 -0.53
N LEU A 111 11.47 5.93 -0.47
CA LEU A 111 10.73 7.09 -0.98
C LEU A 111 10.62 8.24 0.03
N GLY A 112 11.03 8.01 1.29
CA GLY A 112 10.82 8.99 2.37
C GLY A 112 9.35 9.13 2.78
N TYR A 113 8.53 8.11 2.50
CA TYR A 113 7.09 8.12 2.70
C TYR A 113 6.70 7.52 4.05
N ARG A 114 5.57 7.99 4.59
CA ARG A 114 4.95 7.37 5.77
C ARG A 114 4.30 6.04 5.39
N THR A 115 4.17 5.15 6.35
CA THR A 115 3.68 3.78 6.12
C THR A 115 2.43 3.48 6.93
N VAL A 116 1.42 2.95 6.25
CA VAL A 116 0.19 2.42 6.86
C VAL A 116 0.04 0.97 6.43
N VAL A 117 -0.05 0.06 7.40
CA VAL A 117 -0.19 -1.38 7.15
C VAL A 117 -1.56 -1.84 7.60
N TYR A 118 -2.33 -2.44 6.69
CA TYR A 118 -3.47 -3.25 7.07
C TYR A 118 -2.98 -4.67 7.42
N ALA A 119 -3.26 -5.11 8.64
CA ALA A 119 -2.80 -6.38 9.18
C ALA A 119 -4.00 -7.27 9.57
N GLU A 120 -4.18 -8.34 8.81
CA GLU A 120 -5.26 -9.31 9.03
C GLU A 120 -4.97 -10.28 10.19
N TRP A 121 -3.73 -10.76 10.28
CA TRP A 121 -3.35 -11.83 11.22
C TRP A 121 -2.36 -11.38 12.29
N ASP A 122 -1.29 -10.69 11.88
CA ASP A 122 -0.21 -10.20 12.74
C ASP A 122 0.23 -8.82 12.30
N ALA A 123 0.63 -7.97 13.25
CA ALA A 123 1.37 -6.73 12.97
C ALA A 123 2.87 -6.97 13.22
N ARG A 124 3.73 -6.68 12.24
CA ARG A 124 5.18 -6.84 12.33
C ARG A 124 5.88 -5.52 12.08
N TRP A 125 7.19 -5.47 12.37
CA TRP A 125 8.03 -4.29 12.09
C TRP A 125 7.57 -2.99 12.75
N HIS A 126 6.92 -3.07 13.92
CA HIS A 126 6.35 -1.95 14.66
C HIS A 126 7.27 -0.74 14.88
N GLY A 127 8.59 -0.97 14.95
CA GLY A 127 9.58 0.11 15.08
C GLY A 127 9.72 0.97 13.83
N TRP A 128 9.43 0.42 12.65
CA TRP A 128 9.63 1.07 11.36
C TRP A 128 8.33 1.46 10.65
N ILE A 129 7.21 0.83 11.00
CA ILE A 129 5.89 1.22 10.47
C ILE A 129 5.30 2.37 11.29
N ASP A 130 4.71 3.37 10.61
CA ASP A 130 4.13 4.54 11.27
C ASP A 130 2.75 4.24 11.88
N ARG A 131 1.87 3.54 11.14
CA ARG A 131 0.50 3.21 11.58
C ARG A 131 0.04 1.83 11.10
N PHE A 132 -0.88 1.24 11.86
CA PHE A 132 -1.51 -0.03 11.52
C PHE A 132 -3.03 0.07 11.64
N GLY A 133 -3.74 -0.41 10.61
CA GLY A 133 -5.12 -0.86 10.73
C GLY A 133 -5.10 -2.36 10.98
N VAL A 134 -5.78 -2.85 12.01
CA VAL A 134 -5.82 -4.28 12.32
C VAL A 134 -7.25 -4.80 12.25
N MET A 135 -7.44 -6.00 11.70
CA MET A 135 -8.77 -6.59 11.55
C MET A 135 -9.41 -6.94 12.91
N LYS A 136 -8.59 -7.29 13.91
CA LYS A 136 -9.10 -7.76 15.20
C LYS A 136 -8.33 -7.17 16.39
N PRO A 137 -9.00 -6.92 17.54
CA PRO A 137 -8.37 -6.32 18.71
C PRO A 137 -7.27 -7.20 19.34
N GLU A 138 -7.29 -8.53 19.13
CA GLU A 138 -6.29 -9.45 19.68
C GLU A 138 -4.89 -9.16 19.12
N ILE A 139 -4.80 -8.60 17.92
CA ILE A 139 -3.53 -8.20 17.31
C ILE A 139 -2.89 -7.07 18.13
N ILE A 140 -3.71 -6.14 18.64
CA ILE A 140 -3.25 -5.06 19.54
C ILE A 140 -2.78 -5.64 20.87
N ALA A 141 -3.49 -6.62 21.40
CA ALA A 141 -3.13 -7.27 22.65
C ALA A 141 -1.76 -7.98 22.55
N LYS A 142 -1.48 -8.64 21.41
CA LYS A 142 -0.20 -9.30 21.11
C LYS A 142 0.94 -8.32 20.83
N ALA A 143 0.65 -7.11 20.35
CA ALA A 143 1.67 -6.11 20.05
C ALA A 143 2.40 -5.61 21.32
N PRO A 144 3.71 -5.31 21.23
CA PRO A 144 4.46 -4.74 22.35
C PRO A 144 3.81 -3.44 22.85
N LYS A 145 3.65 -3.30 24.17
CA LYS A 145 2.94 -2.16 24.81
C LYS A 145 3.35 -0.80 24.25
N LYS A 146 4.66 -0.58 24.04
CA LYS A 146 5.22 0.67 23.50
C LYS A 146 4.70 1.04 22.11
N TYR A 147 4.22 0.09 21.31
CA TYR A 147 3.76 0.32 19.94
C TYR A 147 2.24 0.23 19.77
N ARG A 148 1.49 -0.17 20.80
CA ARG A 148 0.02 -0.31 20.71
C ARG A 148 -0.69 0.97 20.26
N HIS A 149 -0.14 2.15 20.60
CA HIS A 149 -0.65 3.46 20.16
C HIS A 149 -0.64 3.67 18.64
N LYS A 150 0.11 2.86 17.89
CA LYS A 150 0.16 2.90 16.42
C LYS A 150 -0.96 2.07 15.77
N LEU A 151 -1.61 1.18 16.51
CA LEU A 151 -2.61 0.24 16.01
C LEU A 151 -4.02 0.75 16.29
N ALA A 152 -4.89 0.65 15.31
CA ALA A 152 -6.32 0.88 15.45
C ALA A 152 -7.08 -0.28 14.80
N VAL A 153 -8.18 -0.72 15.42
CA VAL A 153 -9.06 -1.73 14.80
C VAL A 153 -9.80 -1.08 13.63
N VAL A 154 -9.74 -1.71 12.46
CA VAL A 154 -10.42 -1.29 11.24
C VAL A 154 -11.01 -2.54 10.60
N GLY A 155 -12.32 -2.72 10.73
CA GLY A 155 -13.04 -3.92 10.32
C GLY A 155 -14.31 -4.12 11.13
#